data_AF-A0A1G8FF31-F1
#
_entry.id   AF-A0A1G8FF31-F1
#
_cell.length_a   1.000
_cell.length_b   1.000
_cell.length_c   1.000
_cell.angle_alpha   90.00
_cell.angle_beta   90.00
_cell.angle_gamma   90.00
#
_symmetry.space_group_name_H-M   'P 1'
#
loop_
_entity.id
_entity.type
_entity.pdbx_description
1 polymer ?
#
loop_
_entity_poly.entity_id
_entity_poly.type
_entity_poly.pdbx_seq_one_letter_code
_entity_poly.pdbx_strand_id
1 'polypeptide(L)'
;MLDLFLLKPSDEVLIEQSNMLQAMACGVARKNCLYLSGPITTGENFLEWYVKIGREIRNISEQYKVAIRSDVIKKNENKIIAIAKNLRKNKRCSVIEPGSLLMESWSQKDYLHFWLRVLEEFATSVYMVDGWQFSVGCATEFRYATSRGLLIFSERGNPITPTAGEMMILAAADKIDKISAGDELLNDLANNLRMGRH
;
A
#
# COMPACT_ATOMS: atom_id res chain seq x y z
N MET A 1 7.62 0.75 -18.25
CA MET A 1 6.56 -0.10 -17.66
C MET A 1 5.91 0.61 -16.47
N LEU A 2 5.60 1.92 -16.59
CA LEU A 2 5.09 2.74 -15.46
C LEU A 2 4.16 3.90 -15.91
N ASP A 3 3.54 3.79 -17.08
CA ASP A 3 2.42 4.66 -17.52
C ASP A 3 1.06 4.18 -16.97
N LEU A 4 1.04 3.70 -15.72
CA LEU A 4 -0.05 2.89 -15.17
C LEU A 4 -1.09 3.68 -14.35
N PHE A 5 -0.97 5.00 -14.23
CA PHE A 5 -1.79 5.76 -13.28
C PHE A 5 -2.94 6.57 -13.90
N LEU A 6 -3.05 6.68 -15.24
CA LEU A 6 -4.02 7.62 -15.87
C LEU A 6 -5.30 7.00 -16.48
N LEU A 7 -5.39 5.67 -16.65
CA LEU A 7 -6.58 5.04 -17.26
C LEU A 7 -7.59 4.58 -16.21
N LYS A 8 -8.83 5.07 -16.22
CA LYS A 8 -9.89 4.59 -15.31
C LYS A 8 -10.00 3.05 -15.39
N PRO A 9 -10.34 2.35 -14.28
CA PRO A 9 -10.67 0.93 -14.33
C PRO A 9 -11.71 0.65 -15.42
N SER A 10 -11.69 -0.56 -16.00
CA SER A 10 -12.72 -0.96 -16.96
C SER A 10 -14.10 -1.03 -16.29
N ASP A 11 -15.18 -0.97 -17.07
CA ASP A 11 -16.55 -1.06 -16.55
C ASP A 11 -16.77 -2.37 -15.77
N GLU A 12 -16.19 -3.47 -16.24
CA GLU A 12 -16.23 -4.77 -15.55
C GLU A 12 -15.58 -4.71 -14.17
N VAL A 13 -14.37 -4.15 -14.06
CA VAL A 13 -13.68 -3.97 -12.78
C VAL A 13 -14.46 -3.02 -11.86
N LEU A 14 -15.08 -1.97 -12.41
CA LEU A 14 -15.91 -1.05 -11.61
C LEU A 14 -17.15 -1.76 -11.03
N ILE A 15 -17.77 -2.67 -11.78
CA ILE A 15 -18.88 -3.50 -11.30
C ILE A 15 -18.40 -4.43 -10.18
N GLU A 16 -17.29 -5.13 -10.36
CA GLU A 16 -16.71 -6.00 -9.33
C GLU A 16 -16.41 -5.23 -8.03
N GLN A 17 -15.76 -4.07 -8.16
CA GLN A 17 -15.46 -3.20 -7.02
C GLN A 17 -16.74 -2.71 -6.32
N SER A 18 -17.76 -2.33 -7.09
CA SER A 18 -19.05 -1.91 -6.53
C SER A 18 -19.72 -3.03 -5.75
N ASN A 19 -19.74 -4.25 -6.29
CA ASN A 19 -20.31 -5.42 -5.63
C ASN A 19 -19.57 -5.74 -4.33
N MET A 20 -18.24 -5.62 -4.33
CA MET A 20 -17.44 -5.89 -3.15
C MET A 20 -17.63 -4.82 -2.06
N LEU A 21 -17.74 -3.54 -2.41
CA LEU A 21 -18.09 -2.49 -1.45
C LEU A 21 -19.48 -2.72 -0.83
N GLN A 22 -20.47 -3.13 -1.62
CA GLN A 22 -21.79 -3.48 -1.12
C GLN A 22 -21.73 -4.67 -0.16
N ALA A 23 -20.98 -5.72 -0.51
CA ALA A 23 -20.78 -6.87 0.36
C ALA A 23 -20.09 -6.47 1.69
N MET A 24 -19.10 -5.58 1.65
CA MET A 24 -18.46 -5.03 2.84
C MET A 24 -19.46 -4.23 3.69
N ALA A 25 -20.28 -3.38 3.08
CA ALA A 25 -21.28 -2.57 3.78
C ALA A 25 -22.34 -3.40 4.52
N CYS A 26 -22.61 -4.63 4.08
CA CYS A 26 -23.48 -5.56 4.81
C CYS A 26 -22.88 -6.03 6.15
N GLY A 27 -21.57 -6.22 6.22
CA GLY A 27 -20.88 -6.77 7.40
C GLY A 27 -20.13 -5.73 8.24
N VAL A 28 -19.95 -4.52 7.70
CA VAL A 28 -19.07 -3.50 8.26
C VAL A 28 -19.83 -2.17 8.34
N ALA A 29 -20.04 -1.69 9.56
CA ALA A 29 -20.60 -0.37 9.78
C ALA A 29 -19.72 0.71 9.13
N ARG A 30 -20.34 1.56 8.31
CA ARG A 30 -19.70 2.73 7.71
C ARG A 30 -19.08 3.60 8.80
N LYS A 31 -17.92 4.19 8.50
CA LYS A 31 -17.18 5.05 9.44
C LYS A 31 -17.06 4.43 10.83
N ASN A 32 -16.69 3.14 10.89
CA ASN A 32 -16.40 2.46 12.15
C ASN A 32 -15.28 1.41 12.00
N CYS A 33 -14.34 1.66 11.10
CA CYS A 33 -13.20 0.78 10.89
C CYS A 33 -11.86 1.46 11.10
N LEU A 34 -10.91 0.64 11.53
CA LEU A 34 -9.49 0.87 11.37
C LEU A 34 -9.06 0.24 10.05
N TYR A 35 -8.47 1.03 9.17
CA TYR A 35 -7.86 0.54 7.94
C TYR A 35 -6.35 0.36 8.14
N LEU A 36 -5.82 -0.80 7.77
CA LEU A 36 -4.39 -1.08 7.86
C LEU A 36 -3.73 -0.83 6.50
N SER A 37 -2.82 0.15 6.43
CA SER A 37 -2.02 0.43 5.24
C SER A 37 -0.61 -0.13 5.43
N GLY A 38 -0.21 -1.09 4.61
CA GLY A 38 1.11 -1.68 4.68
C GLY A 38 1.67 -2.06 3.30
N PRO A 39 3.00 -2.04 3.15
CA PRO A 39 3.64 -2.37 1.88
C PRO A 39 3.35 -3.82 1.50
N ILE A 40 2.87 -4.07 0.27
CA ILE A 40 2.65 -5.43 -0.27
C ILE A 40 3.72 -5.77 -1.30
N THR A 41 3.76 -5.04 -2.41
CA THR A 41 4.68 -5.31 -3.55
C THR A 41 5.97 -4.51 -3.53
N THR A 42 5.98 -3.39 -2.79
CA THR A 42 7.13 -2.48 -2.62
C THR A 42 7.45 -2.34 -1.12
N GLY A 43 8.11 -1.26 -0.68
CA GLY A 43 8.51 -1.07 0.71
C GLY A 43 9.97 -1.40 0.99
N GLU A 44 10.38 -1.35 2.26
CA GLU A 44 11.77 -1.62 2.65
C GLU A 44 12.24 -3.02 2.26
N ASN A 45 11.41 -4.05 2.46
CA ASN A 45 11.71 -5.42 2.05
C ASN A 45 12.00 -5.54 0.55
N PHE A 46 11.29 -4.74 -0.28
CA PHE A 46 11.56 -4.69 -1.71
C PHE A 46 12.93 -4.06 -1.97
N LEU A 47 13.25 -2.92 -1.35
CA LEU A 47 14.52 -2.23 -1.56
C LEU A 47 15.72 -3.10 -1.16
N GLU A 48 15.66 -3.71 0.02
CA GLU A 48 16.70 -4.61 0.52
C GLU A 48 16.91 -5.80 -0.42
N TRP A 49 15.80 -6.44 -0.83
CA TRP A 49 15.85 -7.56 -1.78
C TRP A 49 16.37 -7.13 -3.15
N TYR A 50 15.92 -5.97 -3.65
CA TYR A 50 16.26 -5.49 -4.99
C TYR A 50 17.74 -5.16 -5.11
N VAL A 51 18.30 -4.47 -4.10
CA VAL A 51 19.74 -4.17 -4.05
C VAL A 51 20.57 -5.44 -3.91
N LYS A 52 20.09 -6.43 -3.16
CA LYS A 52 20.86 -7.66 -2.91
C LYS A 52 20.85 -8.65 -4.08
N ILE A 53 19.72 -8.83 -4.76
CA ILE A 53 19.56 -9.86 -5.79
C ILE A 53 18.58 -9.46 -6.89
N GLY A 54 17.53 -8.69 -6.57
CA GLY A 54 16.47 -8.39 -7.54
C GLY A 54 16.98 -7.64 -8.78
N ARG A 55 17.98 -6.78 -8.63
CA ARG A 55 18.63 -6.08 -9.75
C ARG A 55 19.28 -7.05 -10.74
N GLU A 56 19.93 -8.10 -10.26
CA GLU A 56 20.66 -9.08 -11.09
C GLU A 56 19.70 -9.98 -11.89
N ILE A 57 18.61 -10.40 -11.25
CA ILE A 57 17.65 -11.34 -11.85
C ILE A 57 16.48 -10.66 -12.57
N ARG A 58 16.43 -9.32 -12.61
CA ARG A 58 15.33 -8.53 -13.20
C ARG A 58 14.98 -8.93 -14.63
N ASN A 59 15.98 -9.24 -15.43
CA ASN A 59 15.79 -9.58 -16.85
C ASN A 59 15.32 -11.02 -17.06
N ILE A 60 15.28 -11.84 -16.00
CA ILE A 60 14.81 -13.22 -16.03
C ILE A 60 13.40 -13.26 -15.45
N SER A 61 12.41 -12.98 -16.29
CA SER A 61 11.03 -12.68 -15.89
C SER A 61 10.43 -13.69 -14.91
N GLU A 62 10.60 -14.98 -15.15
CA GLU A 62 10.01 -16.02 -14.29
C GLU A 62 10.74 -16.15 -12.95
N GLN A 63 12.08 -16.13 -12.95
CA GLN A 63 12.86 -16.16 -11.72
C GLN A 63 12.60 -14.93 -10.86
N TYR A 64 12.51 -13.75 -11.48
CA TYR A 64 12.17 -12.51 -10.80
C TYR A 64 10.78 -12.59 -10.16
N LYS A 65 9.77 -13.07 -10.89
CA LYS A 65 8.39 -13.23 -10.38
C LYS A 65 8.31 -14.19 -9.19
N VAL A 66 8.98 -15.33 -9.28
CA VAL A 66 9.01 -16.32 -8.20
C VAL A 66 9.71 -15.72 -6.97
N ALA A 67 10.90 -15.13 -7.16
CA ALA A 67 11.69 -14.58 -6.07
C ALA A 67 11.01 -13.38 -5.39
N ILE A 68 10.45 -12.43 -6.14
CA ILE A 68 9.75 -11.29 -5.53
C ILE A 68 8.52 -11.75 -4.74
N ARG A 69 7.76 -12.72 -5.25
CA ARG A 69 6.59 -13.26 -4.55
C ARG A 69 6.98 -13.91 -3.22
N SER A 70 8.02 -14.74 -3.20
CA SER A 70 8.46 -15.43 -1.98
C SER A 70 9.16 -14.50 -0.99
N ASP A 71 10.06 -13.65 -1.47
CA ASP A 71 11.01 -12.94 -0.61
C ASP A 71 10.53 -11.56 -0.18
N VAL A 72 9.59 -10.98 -0.91
CA VAL A 72 9.02 -9.66 -0.63
C VAL A 72 7.53 -9.79 -0.32
N ILE A 73 6.73 -10.22 -1.30
CA ILE A 73 5.27 -10.06 -1.21
C ILE A 73 4.67 -10.93 -0.10
N LYS A 74 5.01 -12.22 -0.03
CA LYS A 74 4.50 -13.10 1.03
C LYS A 74 4.95 -12.66 2.43
N LYS A 75 6.18 -12.16 2.57
CA LYS A 75 6.66 -11.65 3.88
C LYS A 75 5.87 -10.42 4.33
N ASN A 76 5.64 -9.51 3.39
CA ASN A 76 4.83 -8.32 3.58
C ASN A 76 3.37 -8.66 3.95
N GLU A 77 2.71 -9.52 3.19
CA GLU A 77 1.35 -10.01 3.46
C GLU A 77 1.26 -10.63 4.86
N ASN A 78 2.19 -11.55 5.19
CA ASN A 78 2.21 -12.20 6.49
C ASN A 78 2.35 -11.20 7.65
N LYS A 79 3.17 -10.16 7.49
CA LYS A 79 3.31 -9.09 8.48
C LYS A 79 1.99 -8.34 8.67
N ILE A 80 1.36 -7.90 7.57
CA ILE A 80 0.08 -7.18 7.58
C ILE A 80 -1.01 -8.04 8.24
N ILE A 81 -1.13 -9.31 7.86
CA ILE A 81 -2.12 -10.24 8.41
C ILE A 81 -1.89 -10.46 9.91
N ALA A 82 -0.65 -10.61 10.35
CA ALA A 82 -0.33 -10.79 11.77
C ALA A 82 -0.70 -9.54 12.60
N ILE A 83 -0.39 -8.35 12.10
CA ILE A 83 -0.77 -7.08 12.74
C ILE A 83 -2.29 -6.94 12.80
N ALA A 84 -2.99 -7.21 11.70
CA ALA A 84 -4.44 -7.17 11.64
C ALA A 84 -5.08 -8.13 12.66
N LYS A 85 -4.55 -9.36 12.77
CA LYS A 85 -5.00 -10.36 13.77
C LYS A 85 -4.83 -9.84 15.20
N ASN A 86 -3.72 -9.17 15.50
CA ASN A 86 -3.48 -8.60 16.83
C ASN A 86 -4.39 -7.40 17.11
N LEU A 87 -4.61 -6.52 16.14
CA LEU A 87 -5.52 -5.38 16.28
C LEU A 87 -6.96 -5.84 16.53
N ARG A 88 -7.42 -6.89 15.81
CA ARG A 88 -8.76 -7.48 15.97
C ARG A 88 -9.01 -8.05 17.38
N LYS A 89 -7.98 -8.52 18.07
CA LYS A 89 -8.10 -9.01 19.46
C LYS A 89 -8.33 -7.90 20.47
N ASN A 90 -7.74 -6.72 20.23
CA ASN A 90 -7.57 -5.68 21.24
C ASN A 90 -8.49 -4.46 21.03
N LYS A 91 -9.21 -4.39 19.91
CA LYS A 91 -10.03 -3.23 19.55
C LYS A 91 -11.49 -3.61 19.41
N ARG A 92 -12.37 -2.67 19.79
CA ARG A 92 -13.83 -2.79 19.65
C ARG A 92 -14.32 -2.43 18.23
N CYS A 93 -13.42 -2.14 17.29
CA CYS A 93 -13.76 -1.77 15.92
C CYS A 93 -13.29 -2.84 14.93
N SER A 94 -13.98 -2.91 13.80
CA SER A 94 -13.58 -3.77 12.69
C SER A 94 -12.23 -3.30 12.10
N VAL A 95 -11.42 -4.27 11.68
CA VAL A 95 -10.12 -4.02 11.04
C VAL A 95 -10.19 -4.50 9.61
N ILE A 96 -10.05 -3.56 8.68
CA ILE A 96 -9.90 -3.83 7.26
C ILE A 96 -8.41 -3.90 6.97
N GLU A 97 -7.97 -5.00 6.37
CA GLU A 97 -6.61 -5.16 5.89
C GLU A 97 -6.65 -5.53 4.39
N PRO A 98 -5.78 -4.93 3.56
CA PRO A 98 -5.72 -5.23 2.12
C PRO A 98 -5.00 -6.52 1.73
N GLY A 99 -4.08 -7.00 2.56
CA GLY A 99 -3.10 -8.04 2.23
C GLY A 99 -3.70 -9.41 1.94
N SER A 100 -4.93 -9.69 2.38
CA SER A 100 -5.60 -10.96 2.10
C SER A 100 -6.46 -10.98 0.83
N LEU A 101 -6.75 -9.83 0.21
CA LEU A 101 -7.58 -9.80 -1.00
C LEU A 101 -6.73 -10.11 -2.23
N LEU A 102 -7.13 -11.15 -2.97
CA LEU A 102 -6.52 -11.52 -4.24
C LEU A 102 -7.58 -11.56 -5.35
N MET A 103 -7.45 -10.63 -6.29
CA MET A 103 -8.19 -10.50 -7.53
C MET A 103 -7.20 -10.60 -8.70
N GLU A 104 -7.23 -11.71 -9.43
CA GLU A 104 -6.27 -11.97 -10.53
C GLU A 104 -6.46 -11.01 -11.71
N SER A 105 -7.69 -10.56 -11.95
CA SER A 105 -8.05 -9.61 -13.02
C SER A 105 -7.62 -8.18 -12.72
N TRP A 106 -7.26 -7.86 -11.47
CA TRP A 106 -7.00 -6.49 -11.05
C TRP A 106 -5.54 -6.11 -11.27
N SER A 107 -5.35 -4.97 -11.94
CA SER A 107 -4.07 -4.29 -11.95
C SER A 107 -3.79 -3.63 -10.59
N GLN A 108 -2.54 -3.22 -10.34
CA GLN A 108 -2.19 -2.46 -9.14
C GLN A 108 -3.02 -1.17 -9.00
N LYS A 109 -3.41 -0.56 -10.13
CA LYS A 109 -4.28 0.62 -10.13
C LYS A 109 -5.68 0.28 -9.64
N ASP A 110 -6.22 -0.86 -10.06
CA ASP A 110 -7.57 -1.29 -9.66
C ASP A 110 -7.62 -1.55 -8.15
N TYR A 111 -6.60 -2.22 -7.60
CA TYR A 111 -6.44 -2.35 -6.16
C TYR A 111 -6.41 -0.99 -5.46
N LEU A 112 -5.54 -0.08 -5.90
CA LEU A 112 -5.43 1.24 -5.28
C LEU A 112 -6.76 1.99 -5.33
N HIS A 113 -7.42 2.03 -6.48
CA HIS A 113 -8.73 2.67 -6.64
C HIS A 113 -9.78 2.09 -5.69
N PHE A 114 -9.86 0.76 -5.61
CA PHE A 114 -10.77 0.08 -4.68
C PHE A 114 -10.47 0.45 -3.22
N TRP A 115 -9.21 0.41 -2.82
CA TRP A 115 -8.81 0.69 -1.44
C TRP A 115 -9.03 2.15 -1.02
N LEU A 116 -8.84 3.10 -1.93
CA LEU A 116 -9.19 4.50 -1.65
C LEU A 116 -10.70 4.67 -1.41
N ARG A 117 -11.54 3.95 -2.14
CA ARG A 117 -13.01 3.93 -1.90
C ARG A 117 -13.34 3.29 -0.54
N VAL A 118 -12.65 2.20 -0.19
CA VAL A 118 -12.81 1.55 1.13
C VAL A 118 -12.43 2.49 2.27
N LEU A 119 -11.31 3.20 2.14
CA LEU A 119 -10.89 4.24 3.09
C LEU A 119 -11.95 5.34 3.23
N GLU A 120 -12.48 5.82 2.10
CA GLU A 120 -13.51 6.86 2.09
C GLU A 120 -14.82 6.40 2.73
N GLU A 121 -15.25 5.16 2.53
CA GLU A 121 -16.55 4.71 2.99
C GLU A 121 -16.54 4.16 4.43
N PHE A 122 -15.51 3.40 4.80
CA PHE A 122 -15.52 2.61 6.04
C PHE A 122 -14.56 3.12 7.12
N ALA A 123 -13.45 3.75 6.75
CA ALA A 123 -12.40 4.08 7.71
C ALA A 123 -12.74 5.32 8.55
N THR A 124 -12.43 5.23 9.84
CA THR A 124 -12.33 6.37 10.78
C THR A 124 -10.89 6.72 11.09
N SER A 125 -10.01 5.73 10.97
CA SER A 125 -8.59 5.86 11.20
C SER A 125 -7.80 4.91 10.32
N VAL A 126 -6.55 5.28 10.10
CA VAL A 126 -5.58 4.51 9.32
C VAL A 126 -4.40 4.16 10.23
N TYR A 127 -4.00 2.89 10.23
CA TYR A 127 -2.76 2.44 10.83
C TYR A 127 -1.74 2.17 9.73
N MET A 128 -0.61 2.88 9.79
CA MET A 128 0.49 2.75 8.86
C MET A 128 1.50 1.73 9.40
N VAL A 129 1.61 0.58 8.72
CA VAL A 129 2.58 -0.48 9.04
C VAL A 129 4.01 0.03 8.81
N ASP A 130 4.96 -0.37 9.66
CA ASP A 130 6.34 0.11 9.55
C ASP A 130 6.91 -0.21 8.15
N GLY A 131 7.55 0.79 7.54
CA GLY A 131 8.06 0.75 6.16
C GLY A 131 7.08 1.28 5.10
N TRP A 132 5.90 1.74 5.49
CA TRP A 132 4.88 2.28 4.58
C TRP A 132 5.38 3.39 3.66
N GLN A 133 6.28 4.26 4.14
CA GLN A 133 6.77 5.43 3.42
C GLN A 133 7.60 5.07 2.17
N PHE A 134 8.02 3.81 2.06
CA PHE A 134 8.73 3.25 0.89
C PHE A 134 7.79 2.59 -0.12
N SER A 135 6.48 2.59 0.13
CA SER A 135 5.46 2.04 -0.77
C SER A 135 4.64 3.16 -1.38
N VAL A 136 4.57 3.19 -2.71
CA VAL A 136 3.76 4.19 -3.45
C VAL A 136 2.29 4.06 -3.06
N GLY A 137 1.76 2.83 -2.95
CA GLY A 137 0.38 2.61 -2.56
C GLY A 137 0.07 3.18 -1.17
N CYS A 138 0.93 2.89 -0.19
CA CYS A 138 0.75 3.38 1.18
C CYS A 138 0.95 4.90 1.29
N ALA A 139 1.89 5.46 0.54
CA ALA A 139 2.08 6.91 0.48
C ALA A 139 0.84 7.61 -0.12
N THR A 140 0.25 7.02 -1.16
CA THR A 140 -1.00 7.53 -1.74
C THR A 140 -2.17 7.41 -0.77
N GLU A 141 -2.32 6.27 -0.10
CA GLU A 141 -3.34 6.06 0.95
C GLU A 141 -3.18 7.05 2.12
N PHE A 142 -1.94 7.32 2.56
CA PHE A 142 -1.64 8.31 3.59
C PHE A 142 -2.10 9.71 3.18
N ARG A 143 -1.73 10.15 1.98
CA ARG A 143 -2.11 11.48 1.44
C ARG A 143 -3.62 11.58 1.27
N TYR A 144 -4.25 10.51 0.78
CA TYR A 144 -5.71 10.43 0.66
C TYR A 144 -6.40 10.51 2.02
N ALA A 145 -5.97 9.71 3.00
CA ALA A 145 -6.53 9.73 4.36
C ALA A 145 -6.37 11.11 5.01
N THR A 146 -5.22 11.74 4.82
CA THR A 146 -4.91 13.10 5.28
C THR A 146 -5.85 14.13 4.67
N SER A 147 -6.06 14.11 3.34
CA SER A 147 -6.95 15.07 2.67
C SER A 147 -8.42 14.93 3.08
N ARG A 148 -8.80 13.78 3.65
CA ARG A 148 -10.13 13.50 4.22
C ARG A 148 -10.21 13.72 5.74
N GLY A 149 -9.13 14.17 6.38
CA GLY A 149 -9.10 14.43 7.82
C GLY A 149 -9.22 13.17 8.69
N LEU A 150 -8.83 11.99 8.16
CA LEU A 150 -8.81 10.77 8.95
C LEU A 150 -7.67 10.81 9.98
N LEU A 151 -7.88 10.16 11.13
CA LEU A 151 -6.83 9.97 12.12
C LEU A 151 -5.81 8.94 11.61
N ILE A 152 -4.53 9.29 11.65
CA ILE A 152 -3.46 8.40 11.17
C ILE A 152 -2.55 8.05 12.32
N PHE A 153 -2.25 6.76 12.47
CA PHE A 153 -1.38 6.23 13.51
C PHE A 153 -0.27 5.38 12.88
N SER A 154 0.89 5.39 13.50
CA SER A 154 1.95 4.41 13.26
C SER A 154 1.54 3.01 13.73
N GLU A 155 2.29 1.98 13.32
CA GLU A 155 2.13 0.59 13.79
C GLU A 155 2.13 0.49 15.32
N ARG A 156 2.89 1.39 15.99
CA ARG A 156 2.99 1.49 17.46
C ARG A 156 1.85 2.25 18.11
N GLY A 157 0.88 2.76 17.34
CA GLY A 157 -0.27 3.52 17.83
C GLY A 157 -0.01 5.01 18.09
N ASN A 158 1.21 5.52 17.80
CA ASN A 158 1.49 6.95 17.90
C ASN A 158 0.85 7.71 16.73
N PRO A 159 0.21 8.88 16.94
CA PRO A 159 -0.31 9.71 15.88
C PRO A 159 0.77 10.13 14.87
N ILE A 160 0.43 10.16 13.59
CA ILE A 160 1.27 10.71 12.51
C ILE A 160 0.55 11.94 11.97
N THR A 161 1.18 13.11 12.06
CA THR A 161 0.63 14.33 11.47
C THR A 161 0.86 14.35 9.95
N PRO A 162 0.04 15.09 9.18
CA PRO A 162 0.25 15.29 7.74
C PRO A 162 1.69 15.68 7.39
N THR A 163 2.23 16.69 8.06
CA THR A 163 3.61 17.17 7.85
C THR A 163 4.64 16.10 8.19
N ALA A 164 4.47 15.38 9.31
CA ALA A 164 5.40 14.32 9.70
C ALA A 164 5.43 13.18 8.67
N GLY A 165 4.26 12.71 8.22
CA GLY A 165 4.20 11.64 7.23
C GLY A 165 4.73 12.06 5.86
N GLU A 166 4.49 13.29 5.42
CA GLU A 166 5.07 13.80 4.18
C GLU A 166 6.61 13.87 4.27
N MET A 167 7.17 14.33 5.40
CA MET A 167 8.61 14.29 5.63
C MET A 167 9.17 12.86 5.60
N MET A 168 8.43 11.87 6.12
CA MET A 168 8.83 10.45 6.05
C MET A 168 8.86 9.94 4.61
N ILE A 169 7.87 10.31 3.78
CA ILE A 169 7.84 9.94 2.36
C ILE A 169 9.00 10.58 1.60
N LEU A 170 9.28 11.86 1.83
CA LEU A 170 10.40 12.55 1.18
C LEU A 170 11.75 11.95 1.60
N ALA A 171 11.94 11.67 2.89
CA ALA A 171 13.13 10.99 3.38
C ALA A 171 13.31 9.58 2.78
N ALA A 172 12.21 8.86 2.55
CA ALA A 172 12.23 7.57 1.88
C ALA A 172 12.65 7.69 0.41
N ALA A 173 12.10 8.66 -0.33
CA ALA A 173 12.49 8.95 -1.70
C ALA A 173 13.99 9.31 -1.80
N ASP A 174 14.49 10.17 -0.91
CA ASP A 174 15.91 10.54 -0.87
C ASP A 174 16.82 9.36 -0.54
N LYS A 175 16.37 8.44 0.32
CA LYS A 175 17.10 7.19 0.59
C LYS A 175 17.15 6.31 -0.65
N ILE A 176 16.05 6.21 -1.41
CA ILE A 176 15.99 5.44 -2.65
C ILE A 176 16.92 6.02 -3.73
N ASP A 177 16.93 7.34 -3.91
CA ASP A 177 17.84 7.99 -4.87
C ASP A 177 19.31 7.70 -4.56
N LYS A 178 19.70 7.73 -3.28
CA LYS A 178 21.08 7.45 -2.88
C LYS A 178 21.53 6.02 -3.23
N ILE A 179 20.60 5.07 -3.26
CA ILE A 179 20.89 3.66 -3.58
C ILE A 179 20.58 3.29 -5.03
N SER A 180 19.90 4.16 -5.79
CA SER A 180 19.52 3.87 -7.16
C SER A 180 20.76 3.67 -8.03
N ALA A 181 21.81 4.47 -7.83
CA ALA A 181 23.04 4.44 -8.63
C ALA A 181 22.76 4.47 -10.15
N GLY A 182 21.72 5.20 -10.57
CA GLY A 182 21.28 5.28 -11.97
C GLY A 182 20.29 4.19 -12.40
N ASP A 183 19.85 3.32 -11.49
CA ASP A 183 18.81 2.33 -11.75
C ASP A 183 17.45 3.00 -12.00
N GLU A 184 16.95 2.86 -13.23
CA GLU A 184 15.70 3.48 -13.70
C GLU A 184 14.49 3.11 -12.81
N LEU A 185 14.41 1.85 -12.33
CA LEU A 185 13.26 1.42 -11.53
C LEU A 185 13.25 2.11 -10.17
N LEU A 186 14.41 2.23 -9.53
CA LEU A 186 14.53 2.90 -8.24
C LEU A 186 14.33 4.42 -8.38
N ASN A 187 14.84 5.03 -9.45
CA ASN A 187 14.59 6.44 -9.75
C ASN A 187 13.09 6.71 -9.94
N ASP A 188 12.41 5.86 -10.72
CA ASP A 188 10.97 5.98 -10.92
C ASP A 188 10.19 5.79 -9.61
N LEU A 189 10.61 4.85 -8.76
CA LEU A 189 10.00 4.63 -7.45
C LEU A 189 10.13 5.89 -6.58
N ALA A 190 11.31 6.49 -6.48
CA ALA A 190 11.54 7.72 -5.73
C ALA A 190 10.71 8.89 -6.29
N ASN A 191 10.67 9.04 -7.61
CA ASN A 191 9.86 10.07 -8.27
C ASN A 191 8.36 9.90 -7.99
N ASN A 192 7.85 8.67 -8.03
CA ASN A 192 6.44 8.39 -7.71
C ASN A 192 6.11 8.71 -6.24
N LEU A 193 7.03 8.42 -5.31
CA LEU A 193 6.87 8.80 -3.91
C LEU A 193 6.77 10.31 -3.74
N ARG A 194 7.63 11.09 -4.43
CA ARG A 194 7.60 12.57 -4.36
C ARG A 194 6.36 13.19 -4.97
N MET A 195 5.97 12.73 -6.15
CA MET A 195 4.92 13.39 -6.93
C MET A 195 3.53 13.23 -6.32
N GLY A 196 3.31 12.19 -5.50
CA GLY A 196 2.02 11.97 -4.82
C GLY A 196 0.83 12.08 -5.75
N ARG A 197 0.91 11.46 -6.93
CA ARG A 197 -0.13 11.64 -7.95
C ARG A 197 -1.43 10.97 -7.50
N HIS A 198 -2.47 11.78 -7.38
CA HIS A 198 -3.87 11.39 -7.20
C HIS A 198 -4.53 11.19 -8.56
#